data_AF-A0A536SX33-F1
#
_entry.id   AF-A0A536SX33-F1
#
_cell.length_a   1.000
_cell.length_b   1.000
_cell.length_c   1.000
_cell.angle_alpha   90.00
_cell.angle_beta   90.00
_cell.angle_gamma   90.00
#
_symmetry.space_group_name_H-M   'P 1'
#
loop_
_entity.id
_entity.type
_entity.pdbx_description
1 polymer ?
#
loop_
_entity_poly.entity_id
_entity_poly.type
_entity_poly.pdbx_seq_one_letter_code
_entity_poly.pdbx_strand_id
1 'polypeptide(L)'
;MMPVVIAMLRFIGIDAIGQSTFGSALLIAVAWGTSVGGAGTPLGGAHNLLTVQFLQDRVLHHEFLFTTWVVRLLPITLLAVVASVSFTVMSLRSDQERFEGTRAYFAQELRALGPMSMPERLGLGFFAAATLLAFTRELYAR
;
A
#
# COMPACT_ATOMS: atom_id res chain seq x y z
N MET A 1 4.84 7.53 -4.29
CA MET A 1 5.08 6.32 -5.12
C MET A 1 5.47 6.68 -6.55
N MET A 2 4.78 7.61 -7.23
CA MET A 2 5.08 7.97 -8.62
C MET A 2 6.56 8.33 -8.92
N PRO A 3 7.26 9.16 -8.13
CA PRO A 3 8.66 9.50 -8.44
C PRO A 3 9.60 8.29 -8.38
N VAL A 4 9.36 7.37 -7.44
CA VAL A 4 10.14 6.14 -7.27
C VAL A 4 9.96 5.22 -8.48
N VAL A 5 8.73 5.06 -8.94
CA VAL A 5 8.42 4.24 -10.12
C VAL A 5 9.06 4.83 -11.37
N ILE A 6 8.98 6.15 -11.56
CA ILE A 6 9.60 6.83 -12.70
C ILE A 6 11.12 6.68 -12.66
N ALA A 7 11.75 6.86 -11.49
CA ALA A 7 13.19 6.66 -11.34
C ALA A 7 13.61 5.23 -11.72
N MET A 8 12.85 4.23 -11.28
CA MET A 8 13.09 2.84 -11.60
C MET A 8 12.92 2.54 -13.11
N LEU A 9 11.87 3.09 -13.74
CA LEU A 9 11.64 2.94 -15.18
C LEU A 9 12.77 3.56 -16.02
N ARG A 10 13.25 4.74 -15.63
CA ARG A 10 14.40 5.39 -16.29
C ARG A 10 15.69 4.61 -16.10
N PHE A 11 15.89 4.00 -14.93
CA PHE A 11 17.06 3.17 -14.66
C PHE A 11 17.13 1.94 -15.59
N ILE A 12 15.99 1.30 -15.88
CA ILE A 12 15.92 0.16 -16.82
C ILE A 12 15.85 0.58 -18.30
N GLY A 13 16.06 1.87 -18.61
CA GLY A 13 16.10 2.38 -19.97
C GLY A 13 14.74 2.69 -20.60
N ILE A 14 13.66 2.78 -19.81
CA ILE A 14 12.33 3.14 -20.28
C ILE A 14 12.07 4.62 -19.98
N ASP A 15 12.43 5.50 -20.93
CA ASP A 15 12.16 6.94 -20.83
C ASP A 15 10.75 7.32 -21.32
N ALA A 16 10.24 6.64 -22.35
CA ALA A 16 8.92 6.88 -22.92
C ALA A 16 7.86 5.94 -22.31
N ILE A 17 7.44 6.24 -21.08
CA ILE A 17 6.54 5.37 -20.29
C ILE A 17 5.23 5.05 -21.05
N GLY A 18 4.64 6.03 -21.74
CA GLY A 18 3.42 5.85 -22.51
C GLY A 18 3.56 5.02 -23.80
N GLN A 19 4.80 4.74 -24.24
CA GLN A 19 5.08 3.90 -25.41
C GLN A 19 5.50 2.48 -25.00
N SER A 20 5.85 2.28 -23.74
CA SER A 20 6.19 0.97 -23.18
C SER A 20 4.99 0.33 -22.50
N THR A 21 4.58 -0.84 -22.98
CA THR A 21 3.56 -1.66 -22.32
C THR A 21 3.94 -1.96 -20.87
N PHE A 22 5.22 -2.25 -20.61
CA PHE A 22 5.72 -2.49 -19.25
C PHE A 22 5.62 -1.23 -18.37
N GLY A 23 6.09 -0.10 -18.87
CA GLY A 23 6.08 1.16 -18.11
C GLY A 23 4.66 1.60 -17.76
N SER A 24 3.74 1.52 -18.72
CA SER A 24 2.33 1.81 -18.51
C SER A 24 1.67 0.81 -17.55
N ALA A 25 1.95 -0.50 -17.71
CA ALA A 25 1.43 -1.55 -16.83
C ALA A 25 1.86 -1.34 -15.37
N LEU A 26 3.13 -1.01 -15.13
CA LEU A 26 3.66 -0.78 -13.80
C LEU A 26 3.03 0.44 -13.12
N LEU A 27 2.85 1.55 -13.87
CA LEU A 27 2.18 2.73 -13.34
C LEU A 27 0.72 2.43 -12.96
N ILE A 28 0.00 1.71 -13.83
CA ILE A 28 -1.39 1.29 -13.57
C ILE A 28 -1.45 0.37 -12.34
N ALA A 29 -0.53 -0.59 -12.24
CA ALA A 29 -0.43 -1.51 -11.10
C ALA A 29 -0.25 -0.75 -9.77
N VAL A 30 0.60 0.27 -9.75
CA VAL A 30 0.84 1.10 -8.55
C VAL A 30 -0.39 1.97 -8.24
N ALA A 31 -1.01 2.57 -9.25
CA ALA A 31 -2.22 3.36 -9.08
C ALA A 31 -3.37 2.53 -8.48
N TRP A 32 -3.66 1.35 -9.05
CA TRP A 32 -4.68 0.46 -8.51
C TRP A 32 -4.28 -0.13 -7.15
N GLY A 33 -3.02 -0.52 -6.98
CA GLY A 33 -2.52 -1.06 -5.72
C GLY A 33 -2.70 -0.09 -4.56
N THR A 34 -2.39 1.19 -4.77
CA THR A 34 -2.60 2.23 -3.74
C THR A 34 -4.09 2.49 -3.48
N SER A 35 -4.95 2.43 -4.51
CA SER A 35 -6.39 2.63 -4.36
C SER A 35 -7.06 1.49 -3.59
N VAL A 36 -6.81 0.23 -3.98
CA VAL A 36 -7.39 -0.96 -3.32
C VAL A 36 -6.80 -1.16 -1.94
N GLY A 37 -5.48 -0.95 -1.77
CA GLY A 37 -4.81 -1.07 -0.47
C GLY A 37 -5.34 -0.10 0.58
N GLY A 38 -5.74 1.11 0.17
CA GLY A 38 -6.32 2.11 1.06
C GLY A 38 -7.65 1.67 1.71
N ALA A 39 -8.40 0.78 1.08
CA ALA A 39 -9.68 0.29 1.63
C ALA A 39 -9.52 -0.61 2.87
N GLY A 40 -8.34 -1.22 3.05
CA GLY A 40 -8.10 -2.21 4.10
C GLY A 40 -8.11 -1.65 5.53
N THR A 41 -7.98 -0.33 5.70
CA THR A 41 -7.96 0.30 7.03
C THR A 41 -8.84 1.56 7.06
N PRO A 42 -9.40 1.90 8.23
CA PRO A 42 -10.12 3.17 8.43
C PRO A 42 -9.30 4.41 8.04
N LEU A 43 -7.97 4.33 8.19
CA LEU A 43 -7.04 5.45 7.96
C LEU A 43 -6.56 5.54 6.51
N GLY A 44 -6.90 4.59 5.65
CA GLY A 44 -6.35 4.55 4.29
C GLY A 44 -6.93 5.58 3.32
N GLY A 45 -8.04 6.24 3.67
CA GLY A 45 -8.61 7.31 2.86
C GLY A 45 -9.63 8.16 3.62
N ALA A 46 -9.81 9.42 3.20
CA ALA A 46 -10.76 10.33 3.82
C ALA A 46 -12.20 9.77 3.82
N HIS A 47 -12.59 9.06 2.76
CA HIS A 47 -13.90 8.42 2.67
C HIS A 47 -14.11 7.32 3.72
N ASN A 48 -13.06 6.58 4.10
CA ASN A 48 -13.14 5.56 5.16
C ASN A 48 -13.38 6.21 6.52
N LEU A 49 -12.65 7.30 6.81
CA LEU A 49 -12.87 8.09 8.03
C LEU A 49 -14.28 8.66 8.11
N LEU A 50 -14.77 9.24 7.01
CA LEU A 50 -16.15 9.74 6.93
C LEU A 50 -17.18 8.63 7.14
N THR A 51 -16.93 7.43 6.59
CA THR A 51 -17.81 6.27 6.79
C THR A 51 -17.85 5.84 8.26
N VAL A 52 -16.69 5.80 8.92
CA VAL A 52 -16.59 5.50 10.35
C VAL A 52 -17.34 6.54 11.18
N GLN A 53 -17.12 7.83 10.93
CA GLN A 53 -17.85 8.91 11.61
C GLN A 53 -19.36 8.81 11.40
N PHE A 54 -19.80 8.60 10.15
CA PHE A 54 -21.22 8.43 9.83
C PHE A 54 -21.84 7.24 10.57
N LEU A 55 -21.15 6.10 10.59
CA LEU A 55 -21.61 4.90 11.29
C LEU A 55 -21.76 5.15 12.79
N GLN A 56 -20.78 5.82 13.41
CA GLN A 56 -20.83 6.18 14.83
C GLN A 56 -21.98 7.14 15.14
N ASP A 57 -22.11 8.21 14.36
CA ASP A 57 -23.05 9.31 14.67
C ASP A 57 -24.50 8.99 14.31
N ARG A 58 -24.72 8.24 13.22
CA ARG A 58 -26.05 8.10 12.59
C ARG A 58 -26.67 6.72 12.65
N VAL A 59 -25.88 5.67 12.88
CA VAL A 59 -26.37 4.28 12.76
C VAL A 59 -26.21 3.51 14.07
N LEU A 60 -25.00 3.48 14.61
CA LEU A 60 -24.66 2.61 15.75
C LEU A 60 -24.82 3.33 17.09
N HIS A 61 -24.68 4.66 17.13
CA HIS A 61 -24.66 5.48 18.34
C HIS A 61 -23.64 5.00 19.40
N HIS A 62 -22.62 4.27 18.96
CA HIS A 62 -21.50 3.80 19.75
C HIS A 62 -20.22 3.86 18.92
N GLU A 63 -19.07 3.77 19.59
CA GLU A 63 -17.77 3.83 18.91
C GLU A 63 -17.58 2.66 17.93
N PHE A 64 -17.02 2.96 16.75
CA PHE A 64 -16.71 1.96 15.73
C PHE A 64 -15.22 1.62 15.81
N LEU A 65 -14.93 0.37 16.19
CA LEU A 65 -13.57 -0.08 16.51
C LEU A 65 -12.75 -0.36 15.24
N PHE A 66 -11.45 -0.08 15.32
CA PHE A 66 -10.49 -0.33 14.23
C PHE A 66 -10.45 -1.81 13.83
N THR A 67 -10.44 -2.71 14.83
CA THR A 67 -10.43 -4.15 14.62
C THR A 67 -11.71 -4.63 13.92
N THR A 68 -12.86 -4.01 14.21
CA THR A 68 -14.13 -4.32 13.53
C THR A 68 -14.06 -3.98 12.03
N TRP A 69 -13.43 -2.86 11.66
CA TRP A 69 -13.17 -2.54 10.24
C TRP A 69 -12.33 -3.62 9.60
N VAL A 70 -11.16 -3.89 10.18
CA VAL A 70 -10.16 -4.78 9.58
C VAL A 70 -10.73 -6.18 9.46
N VAL A 71 -11.31 -6.77 10.51
CA VAL A 71 -11.82 -8.15 10.45
C VAL A 71 -12.92 -8.31 9.39
N ARG A 72 -13.79 -7.30 9.21
CA ARG A 72 -14.89 -7.37 8.23
C ARG A 72 -14.45 -7.06 6.80
N LEU A 73 -13.59 -6.08 6.62
CA LEU A 73 -13.20 -5.60 5.28
C LEU A 73 -11.93 -6.27 4.75
N LEU A 74 -11.03 -6.74 5.61
CA LEU A 74 -9.82 -7.46 5.20
C LEU A 74 -10.08 -8.60 4.20
N PRO A 75 -11.05 -9.53 4.40
CA PRO A 75 -11.30 -10.58 3.40
C PRO A 75 -11.73 -10.00 2.04
N ILE A 76 -12.55 -8.94 2.04
CA ILE A 76 -13.01 -8.28 0.82
C ILE A 76 -11.86 -7.53 0.15
N THR A 77 -11.04 -6.81 0.93
CA THR A 77 -9.85 -6.11 0.43
C THR A 77 -8.85 -7.09 -0.14
N LEU A 78 -8.61 -8.23 0.50
CA LEU A 78 -7.72 -9.28 -0.03
C LEU A 78 -8.23 -9.84 -1.36
N LEU A 79 -9.53 -10.13 -1.45
CA LEU A 79 -10.14 -10.57 -2.71
C LEU A 79 -10.02 -9.50 -3.79
N ALA A 80 -10.24 -8.22 -3.46
CA ALA A 80 -10.07 -7.11 -4.38
C ALA A 80 -8.60 -6.96 -4.84
N VAL A 81 -7.63 -7.11 -3.93
CA VAL A 81 -6.20 -7.10 -4.27
C VAL A 81 -5.88 -8.24 -5.23
N VAL A 82 -6.32 -9.47 -4.93
CA VAL A 82 -6.09 -10.63 -5.79
C VAL A 82 -6.74 -10.41 -7.17
N ALA A 83 -7.97 -9.90 -7.21
CA ALA A 83 -8.66 -9.60 -8.46
C ALA A 83 -7.92 -8.52 -9.28
N SER A 84 -7.50 -7.42 -8.64
CA SER A 84 -6.76 -6.34 -9.30
C SER A 84 -5.40 -6.79 -9.80
N VAL A 85 -4.65 -7.57 -9.01
CA VAL A 85 -3.36 -8.14 -9.43
C VAL A 85 -3.57 -9.12 -10.59
N SER A 86 -4.54 -10.03 -10.49
CA SER A 86 -4.84 -11.00 -11.55
C SER A 86 -5.24 -10.29 -12.85
N PHE A 87 -6.12 -9.29 -12.76
CA PHE A 87 -6.52 -8.48 -13.91
C PHE A 87 -5.34 -7.74 -14.53
N THR A 88 -4.48 -7.14 -13.71
CA THR A 88 -3.30 -6.41 -14.19
C THR A 88 -2.33 -7.36 -14.89
N VAL A 89 -2.01 -8.51 -14.28
CA VAL A 89 -1.08 -9.49 -14.84
C VAL A 89 -1.62 -10.13 -16.12
N MET A 90 -2.92 -10.38 -16.19
CA MET A 90 -3.54 -10.99 -17.38
C MET A 90 -3.72 -9.99 -18.53
N SER A 91 -4.21 -8.78 -18.24
CA SER A 91 -4.56 -7.77 -19.26
C SER A 91 -3.38 -6.93 -19.71
N LEU A 92 -2.36 -6.76 -18.87
CA LEU A 92 -1.17 -5.93 -19.14
C LEU A 92 0.09 -6.79 -19.23
N ARG A 93 -0.02 -8.00 -19.82
CA ARG A 93 1.12 -8.86 -20.11
C ARG A 93 2.18 -8.09 -20.89
N SER A 94 3.37 -8.00 -20.33
CA SER A 94 4.53 -7.43 -20.99
C SER A 94 5.40 -8.54 -21.55
N ASP A 95 5.86 -8.40 -22.79
CA ASP A 95 6.81 -9.31 -23.43
C ASP A 95 8.22 -9.27 -22.81
N GLN A 96 8.51 -8.33 -21.90
CA GLN A 96 9.79 -8.24 -21.20
C GLN A 96 9.74 -9.01 -19.89
N GLU A 97 10.17 -10.28 -19.95
CA GLU A 97 10.09 -11.19 -18.80
C GLU A 97 11.18 -10.93 -17.74
N ARG A 98 12.33 -10.34 -18.10
CA ARG A 98 13.44 -10.08 -17.18
C ARG A 98 14.28 -8.88 -17.58
N PHE A 99 14.44 -7.95 -16.65
CA PHE A 99 15.46 -6.90 -16.71
C PHE A 99 16.70 -7.40 -15.96
N GLU A 100 17.79 -7.64 -16.69
CA GLU A 100 19.07 -7.97 -16.06
C GLU A 100 19.56 -6.78 -15.21
N GLY A 101 20.11 -7.06 -14.02
CA GLY A 101 20.69 -6.03 -13.15
C GLY A 101 19.74 -5.36 -12.13
N THR A 102 18.42 -5.54 -12.23
CA THR A 102 17.46 -4.90 -11.29
C THR A 102 17.70 -5.29 -9.82
N ARG A 103 18.04 -6.57 -9.56
CA ARG A 103 18.35 -7.03 -8.19
C ARG A 103 19.63 -6.39 -7.65
N ALA A 104 20.64 -6.24 -8.51
CA ALA A 104 21.91 -5.62 -8.12
C ALA A 104 21.72 -4.13 -7.80
N TYR A 105 20.88 -3.43 -8.59
CA TYR A 105 20.48 -2.05 -8.34
C TYR A 105 19.82 -1.87 -6.97
N PHE A 106 18.76 -2.63 -6.67
CA PHE A 106 18.10 -2.54 -5.37
C PHE A 106 19.02 -2.91 -4.21
N ALA A 107 19.91 -3.88 -4.40
CA ALA A 107 20.91 -4.23 -3.39
C ALA A 107 21.92 -3.10 -3.16
N GLN A 108 22.30 -2.36 -4.21
CA GLN A 108 23.20 -1.21 -4.10
C GLN A 108 22.50 -0.02 -3.41
N GLU A 109 21.27 0.32 -3.81
CA GLU A 109 20.48 1.36 -3.16
C GLU A 109 20.23 1.05 -1.68
N LEU A 110 19.88 -0.21 -1.35
CA LEU A 110 19.70 -0.62 0.04
C LEU A 110 21.00 -0.49 0.86
N ARG A 111 22.16 -0.77 0.26
CA ARG A 111 23.46 -0.54 0.92
C ARG A 111 23.78 0.94 1.06
N ALA A 112 23.40 1.76 0.07
CA ALA A 112 23.64 3.20 0.07
C ALA A 112 22.84 3.93 1.17
N LEU A 113 21.67 3.42 1.53
CA LEU A 113 20.87 3.94 2.66
C LEU A 113 21.59 3.79 4.02
N GLY A 114 22.46 2.78 4.17
CA GLY A 114 23.16 2.52 5.42
C GLY A 114 22.27 1.98 6.55
N PRO A 115 22.78 1.88 7.79
CA PRO A 115 21.99 1.45 8.95
C PRO A 115 20.95 2.51 9.32
N MET A 116 19.76 2.07 9.78
CA MET A 116 18.69 2.98 10.19
C MET A 116 19.17 4.01 11.20
N SER A 117 18.86 5.28 10.94
CA SER A 117 19.20 6.38 11.84
C SER A 117 18.41 6.29 13.15
N MET A 118 18.89 6.94 14.21
CA MET A 118 18.16 7.00 15.49
C MET A 118 16.73 7.55 15.34
N PRO A 119 16.49 8.64 14.57
CA PRO A 119 15.14 9.12 14.31
C PRO A 119 14.25 8.10 13.58
N GLU A 120 14.78 7.36 12.59
CA GLU A 120 14.03 6.32 11.89
C GLU A 120 13.61 5.18 12.83
N ARG A 121 14.54 4.75 13.69
CA ARG A 121 14.26 3.71 14.69
C ARG A 121 13.21 4.14 15.70
N LEU A 122 13.29 5.38 16.17
CA LEU A 122 12.27 5.95 17.07
C LEU A 122 10.92 6.08 16.37
N GLY A 123 10.90 6.57 15.13
CA GLY A 123 9.69 6.68 14.32
C GLY A 123 9.01 5.33 14.08
N LEU A 124 9.80 4.30 13.75
CA LEU A 124 9.30 2.92 13.64
C LEU A 124 8.74 2.41 14.97
N GLY A 125 9.42 2.71 16.08
CA GLY A 125 8.94 2.38 17.43
C GLY A 125 7.58 3.03 17.75
N PHE A 126 7.43 4.32 17.49
CA PHE A 126 6.17 5.05 17.68
C PHE A 126 5.06 4.51 16.78
N PHE A 127 5.35 4.25 15.50
CA PHE A 127 4.39 3.69 14.57
C PHE A 127 3.91 2.29 15.00
N ALA A 128 4.86 1.43 15.37
CA ALA A 128 4.55 0.07 15.83
C ALA A 128 3.73 0.09 17.12
N ALA A 129 4.11 0.94 18.09
CA ALA A 129 3.37 1.12 19.33
C ALA A 129 1.95 1.64 19.07
N ALA A 130 1.79 2.71 18.28
CA ALA A 130 0.48 3.27 17.94
C ALA A 130 -0.42 2.24 17.24
N THR A 131 0.15 1.44 16.31
CA THR A 131 -0.58 0.36 15.64
C THR A 131 -1.01 -0.72 16.64
N LEU A 132 -0.11 -1.20 17.49
CA LEU A 132 -0.42 -2.19 18.53
C LEU A 132 -1.51 -1.70 19.49
N LEU A 133 -1.43 -0.44 19.95
CA LEU A 133 -2.47 0.14 20.81
C LEU A 133 -3.81 0.24 20.08
N ALA A 134 -3.82 0.63 18.80
CA ALA A 134 -5.05 0.71 18.01
C ALA A 134 -5.76 -0.65 17.87
N PHE A 135 -5.01 -1.73 17.68
CA PHE A 135 -5.56 -3.09 17.59
C PHE A 135 -5.90 -3.70 18.95
N THR A 136 -5.16 -3.38 20.00
CA THR A 136 -5.43 -3.88 21.36
C THR A 136 -6.46 -3.05 22.12
N ARG A 137 -7.04 -2.02 21.49
CA ARG A 137 -8.05 -1.13 22.09
C ARG A 137 -9.24 -1.82 22.70
N GLU A 138 -9.68 -2.91 22.10
CA GLU A 138 -10.81 -3.71 22.60
C GLU A 138 -10.54 -4.37 23.96
N LEU A 139 -9.27 -4.49 24.36
CA LEU A 139 -8.88 -5.08 25.65
C LEU A 139 -8.96 -4.09 26.82
N TYR A 140 -8.80 -2.79 26.56
CA TYR A 140 -8.77 -1.76 27.60
C TYR A 140 -9.94 -0.77 27.56
N ALA A 141 -10.70 -0.72 26.46
CA ALA A 141 -11.89 0.13 26.31
C ALA A 141 -13.20 -0.57 26.73
N ARG A 142 -13.13 -1.56 27.64
CA ARG A 142 -14.31 -2.22 28.22
C ARG A 142 -14.95 -1.38 29.31
#